data_AF-M3GFG9-F1
#
_entry.id   AF-M3GFG9-F1
#
_cell.length_a   1.000
_cell.length_b   1.000
_cell.length_c   1.000
_cell.angle_alpha   90.00
_cell.angle_beta   90.00
_cell.angle_gamma   90.00
#
_symmetry.space_group_name_H-M   'P 1'
#
loop_
_entity.id
_entity.type
_entity.pdbx_description
1 polymer ?
#
loop_
_entity_poly.entity_id
_entity_poly.type
_entity_poly.pdbx_seq_one_letter_code
_entity_poly.pdbx_strand_id
1 'polypeptide(L)'
;MKNLVVIPAYNEEKTIREVVERALTYSDVLVVDDASKDKTPEILKVLIREYPKRLFTIRHEKNTHIPGGIQDGMKFAVEKNTIRS
;
A
#
# COMPACT_ATOMS: atom_id res chain seq x y z
N MET A 1 11.74 16.30 3.60
CA MET A 1 11.77 14.88 3.19
C MET A 1 10.33 14.43 2.96
N LYS A 2 10.04 13.76 1.84
CA LYS A 2 8.75 13.08 1.63
C LYS A 2 8.95 11.64 2.09
N ASN A 3 8.25 11.25 3.15
CA ASN A 3 8.32 9.91 3.69
C ASN A 3 7.21 9.06 3.04
N LEU A 4 7.48 7.78 2.79
CA LEU A 4 6.48 6.82 2.31
C LEU A 4 6.41 5.66 3.31
N VAL A 5 5.23 5.36 3.83
CA VAL A 5 4.99 4.22 4.70
C VAL A 5 4.52 3.05 3.84
N VAL A 6 5.25 1.93 3.88
CA VAL A 6 4.90 0.70 3.16
C VAL A 6 4.21 -0.26 4.13
N ILE A 7 3.03 -0.76 3.75
CA ILE A 7 2.19 -1.62 4.58
C ILE A 7 1.95 -2.92 3.80
N PRO A 8 2.62 -4.04 4.13
CA PRO A 8 2.25 -5.34 3.58
C PRO A 8 0.90 -5.78 4.18
N ALA A 9 0.02 -6.34 3.35
CA ALA A 9 -1.31 -6.78 3.75
C ALA A 9 -1.63 -8.16 3.18
N TYR A 10 -2.17 -9.05 4.02
CA TYR A 10 -2.72 -10.35 3.62
C TYR A 10 -3.91 -10.71 4.49
N ASN A 11 -5.11 -10.72 3.93
CA ASN A 11 -6.37 -10.99 4.63
C ASN A 11 -6.63 -10.06 5.85
N GLU A 12 -6.52 -8.76 5.64
CA GLU A 12 -6.64 -7.71 6.66
C GLU A 12 -7.97 -6.90 6.54
N GLU A 13 -9.07 -7.50 6.05
CA GLU A 13 -10.31 -6.75 5.77
C GLU A 13 -10.89 -5.98 6.98
N LYS A 14 -10.58 -6.41 8.21
CA LYS A 14 -11.11 -5.81 9.44
C LYS A 14 -10.28 -4.61 9.93
N THR A 15 -9.03 -4.51 9.49
CA THR A 15 -8.00 -3.66 10.11
C THR A 15 -7.36 -2.72 9.08
N ILE A 16 -7.32 -3.10 7.80
CA ILE A 16 -6.57 -2.39 6.77
C ILE A 16 -6.99 -0.92 6.62
N ARG A 17 -8.28 -0.63 6.78
CA ARG A 17 -8.80 0.75 6.74
C ARG A 17 -8.20 1.60 7.85
N GLU A 18 -8.32 1.17 9.10
CA GLU A 18 -7.82 1.93 10.24
C GLU A 18 -6.30 2.14 10.14
N VAL A 19 -5.57 1.08 9.78
CA VAL A 19 -4.12 1.12 9.63
C VAL A 19 -3.69 2.13 8.57
N VAL A 20 -4.35 2.13 7.40
CA VAL A 20 -4.07 3.07 6.31
C VAL A 20 -4.40 4.51 6.71
N GLU A 21 -5.57 4.74 7.31
CA GLU A 21 -6.00 6.09 7.73
C GLU A 21 -5.06 6.68 8.79
N ARG A 22 -4.61 5.86 9.75
CA ARG A 22 -3.62 6.27 10.75
C ARG A 22 -2.27 6.56 10.10
N ALA A 23 -1.79 5.71 9.19
CA ALA A 23 -0.52 5.93 8.50
C ALA A 23 -0.55 7.21 7.62
N LEU A 24 -1.69 7.48 6.97
CA LEU A 24 -1.93 8.70 6.19
C LEU A 24 -1.88 9.99 7.03
N THR A 25 -1.98 9.92 8.35
CA THR A 25 -1.81 11.09 9.22
C THR A 25 -0.35 11.56 9.24
N TYR A 26 0.60 10.65 9.01
CA TYR A 26 2.04 10.94 9.13
C TYR A 26 2.75 11.04 7.77
N SER A 27 2.26 10.32 6.76
CA SER A 27 3.00 10.12 5.50
C SER A 27 2.09 9.76 4.32
N ASP A 28 2.63 9.76 3.11
CA ASP A 28 2.01 9.03 2.01
C ASP A 28 2.15 7.52 2.26
N VAL A 29 1.18 6.72 1.82
CA VAL A 29 1.08 5.29 2.14
C VAL A 29 1.10 4.46 0.86
N LEU A 30 1.85 3.37 0.89
CA LEU A 30 1.80 2.31 -0.11
C LEU A 30 1.40 1.01 0.57
N VAL A 31 0.28 0.43 0.16
CA VAL A 31 -0.12 -0.91 0.61
C VAL A 31 0.32 -1.95 -0.41
N VAL A 32 0.92 -3.04 0.04
CA VAL A 32 1.25 -4.19 -0.81
C VAL A 32 0.38 -5.36 -0.40
N ASP A 33 -0.64 -5.65 -1.20
CA ASP A 33 -1.57 -6.78 -1.03
C ASP A 33 -0.96 -8.07 -1.59
N ASP A 34 -0.57 -8.99 -0.71
CA ASP A 34 0.13 -10.24 -1.02
C ASP A 34 -0.85 -11.39 -1.37
N ALA A 35 -1.70 -11.12 -2.38
CA ALA A 35 -2.75 -12.02 -2.86
C ALA A 35 -3.82 -12.37 -1.82
N SER A 36 -4.35 -11.37 -1.11
CA SER A 36 -5.49 -11.56 -0.19
C SER A 36 -6.70 -12.19 -0.91
N LYS A 37 -7.41 -13.05 -0.17
CA LYS A 37 -8.59 -13.79 -0.63
C LYS A 37 -9.90 -13.28 0.00
N ASP A 38 -9.80 -12.38 0.95
CA ASP A 38 -10.92 -11.70 1.61
C ASP A 38 -11.27 -10.36 0.91
N LYS A 39 -11.97 -9.47 1.61
CA LYS A 39 -12.38 -8.16 1.08
C LYS A 39 -11.28 -7.08 1.14
N THR A 40 -10.08 -7.39 1.60
CA THR A 40 -8.93 -6.45 1.63
C THR A 40 -8.75 -5.68 0.31
N PRO A 41 -8.67 -6.33 -0.87
CA PRO A 41 -8.51 -5.62 -2.14
C PRO A 41 -9.70 -4.72 -2.51
N GLU A 42 -10.91 -5.07 -2.08
CA GLU A 42 -12.10 -4.23 -2.32
C GLU A 42 -12.05 -2.96 -1.46
N ILE A 43 -11.68 -3.10 -0.19
CA ILE A 43 -11.52 -1.99 0.74
C ILE A 43 -10.41 -1.05 0.24
N LEU A 44 -9.28 -1.60 -0.19
CA LEU A 44 -8.18 -0.83 -0.76
C LEU A 44 -8.60 -0.04 -2.02
N LYS A 45 -9.40 -0.62 -2.92
CA LYS A 45 -9.93 0.09 -4.09
C LYS A 45 -10.80 1.29 -3.71
N VAL A 46 -11.59 1.18 -2.64
CA VAL A 46 -12.40 2.30 -2.12
C VAL A 46 -11.48 3.37 -1.54
N LEU A 47 -10.53 2.99 -0.69
CA LEU A 47 -9.59 3.91 -0.05
C LEU A 47 -8.74 4.70 -1.07
N ILE A 48 -8.31 4.09 -2.17
CA ILE A 48 -7.57 4.80 -3.23
C ILE A 48 -8.40 5.96 -3.82
N ARG A 49 -9.71 5.78 -3.94
CA ARG A 49 -10.61 6.84 -4.44
C ARG A 49 -10.80 7.95 -3.42
N GLU A 50 -10.79 7.62 -2.13
CA GLU A 50 -10.82 8.60 -1.03
C GLU A 50 -9.51 9.39 -0.94
N TYR A 51 -8.35 8.76 -1.21
CA TYR A 51 -7.01 9.34 -1.05
C TYR A 51 -6.11 9.27 -2.32
N PRO A 52 -6.56 9.76 -3.50
CA PRO A 52 -5.95 9.46 -4.80
C PRO A 52 -4.53 10.00 -5.01
N LYS A 53 -4.08 10.95 -4.18
CA LYS A 53 -2.75 11.56 -4.26
C LYS A 53 -1.78 11.08 -3.18
N ARG A 54 -2.26 10.31 -2.20
CA ARG A 54 -1.54 9.98 -0.97
C ARG A 54 -1.52 8.49 -0.64
N LEU A 55 -2.49 7.73 -1.15
CA LEU A 55 -2.53 6.27 -1.02
C LEU A 55 -2.22 5.61 -2.37
N PHE A 56 -1.30 4.66 -2.34
CA PHE A 56 -0.91 3.83 -3.45
C PHE A 56 -1.09 2.35 -3.04
N THR A 57 -1.33 1.48 -4.01
CA THR A 57 -1.47 0.05 -3.74
C THR A 57 -0.79 -0.78 -4.82
N ILE A 58 -0.10 -1.82 -4.42
CA ILE A 58 0.42 -2.88 -5.29
C ILE A 58 -0.30 -4.16 -4.88
N ARG A 59 -0.75 -4.96 -5.85
CA ARG A 59 -1.32 -6.28 -5.59
C ARG A 59 -0.51 -7.33 -6.31
N HIS A 60 -0.11 -8.38 -5.58
CA HIS A 60 0.55 -9.54 -6.16
C HIS A 60 -0.48 -10.59 -6.61
N GLU A 61 -0.24 -11.20 -7.77
CA GLU A 61 -1.09 -12.27 -8.32
C GLU A 61 -0.85 -13.62 -7.61
N LYS A 62 0.32 -13.79 -6.99
CA LYS A 62 0.69 -14.97 -6.20
C LYS A 62 1.37 -14.49 -4.92
N ASN A 63 1.15 -15.20 -3.82
CA ASN A 63 1.76 -14.86 -2.54
C ASN A 63 3.28 -14.98 -2.64
N THR A 64 3.99 -13.85 -2.52
CA THR A 64 5.45 -13.75 -2.67
C THR A 64 6.18 -13.77 -1.33
N HIS A 65 5.43 -13.82 -0.21
CA HIS A 65 5.93 -13.66 1.16
C HIS A 65 6.55 -12.27 1.39
N ILE A 66 6.71 -11.89 2.67
CA ILE A 66 7.14 -10.54 3.12
C ILE A 66 8.33 -9.93 2.35
N PRO A 67 9.39 -10.67 1.95
CA PRO A 67 10.52 -10.10 1.21
C PRO A 67 10.13 -9.48 -0.14
N GLY A 68 9.16 -10.06 -0.85
CA GLY A 68 8.73 -9.57 -2.16
C GLY A 68 8.00 -8.23 -2.06
N GLY A 69 7.10 -8.09 -1.08
CA GLY A 69 6.35 -6.85 -0.90
C GLY A 69 7.21 -5.65 -0.50
N ILE A 70 8.28 -5.88 0.28
CA ILE A 70 9.22 -4.81 0.66
C ILE A 70 10.03 -4.33 -0.55
N GLN A 71 10.54 -5.24 -1.39
CA GLN A 71 11.33 -4.87 -2.57
C GLN A 71 10.52 -4.03 -3.57
N ASP A 72 9.27 -4.42 -3.81
CA ASP A 72 8.38 -3.68 -4.71
C ASP A 72 8.01 -2.32 -4.12
N GLY A 73 7.81 -2.25 -2.80
CA GLY A 73 7.60 -0.99 -2.12
C GLY A 73 8.77 -0.01 -2.25
N MET A 74 10.00 -0.51 -2.16
CA MET A 74 11.20 0.31 -2.36
C MET A 74 11.36 0.78 -3.81
N LYS A 75 11.11 -0.09 -4.80
CA LYS A 75 11.12 0.29 -6.22
C LYS A 75 10.12 1.40 -6.52
N PHE A 76 8.90 1.26 -6.03
CA PHE A 76 7.86 2.28 -6.21
C PHE A 76 8.27 3.63 -5.57
N ALA A 77 8.88 3.59 -4.38
CA ALA A 77 9.34 4.79 -3.70
C ALA A 77 10.42 5.53 -4.51
N VAL A 78 11.38 4.80 -5.09
CA VAL A 78 12.43 5.38 -5.95
C VAL A 78 11.82 5.99 -7.20
N GLU A 79 10.93 5.28 -7.90
CA GLU A 79 10.30 5.76 -9.13
C GLU A 79 9.43 7.01 -8.91
N LYS A 80 8.67 7.06 -7.80
CA LYS A 80 7.89 8.23 -7.39
C LYS A 80 8.73 9.46 -7.10
N ASN A 81 9.97 9.28 -6.63
CA ASN A 81 10.88 10.38 -6.33
C ASN A 81 11.50 10.93 -7.63
N THR A 82 11.80 10.07 -8.60
CA THR A 82 12.38 10.43 -9.90
C THR A 82 11.42 11.17 -10.83
N ILE A 83 10.11 10.88 -10.80
CA ILE A 83 9.12 11.49 -11.72
C ILE A 83 8.67 12.90 -11.25
N ARG A 84 9.07 13.34 -10.05
CA ARG A 84 8.62 14.61 -9.45
C ARG A 84 9.73 15.64 -9.20
N SER A 85 10.95 15.36 -9.67
CA SER A 85 12.08 16.31 -9.75
C SER A 85 12.17 16.92 -11.14
#